data_AF-A0A177MPB1-F1
#
_entry.id   AF-A0A177MPB1-F1
#
_cell.length_a   1.000
_cell.length_b   1.000
_cell.length_c   1.000
_cell.angle_alpha   90.00
_cell.angle_beta   90.00
_cell.angle_gamma   90.00
#
_symmetry.space_group_name_H-M   'P 1'
#
loop_
_entity.id
_entity.type
_entity.pdbx_description
1 polymer ?
#
loop_
_entity_poly.entity_id
_entity_poly.type
_entity_poly.pdbx_seq_one_letter_code
_entity_poly.pdbx_strand_id
1 'polypeptide(L)'
;MKTKLLISLLLTAGLLAACSEMNPHPMDMSQAVQSATTKADHEALAKHYEEAAKDLQLKVDEHKKLLSQYQSKSNIYGKQADSLIGHCRVLINAYEKAAEANLSMAAMHRQM
;
A
#
# COMPACT_ATOMS: atom_id res chain seq x y z
N MET A 1 -11.52 43.89 23.53
CA MET A 1 -12.34 43.02 22.64
C MET A 1 -11.67 42.74 21.29
N LYS A 2 -10.75 43.60 20.78
CA LYS A 2 -10.10 43.42 19.47
C LYS A 2 -8.99 42.35 19.44
N THR A 3 -8.24 42.17 20.51
CA THR A 3 -7.16 41.15 20.59
C THR A 3 -7.67 39.71 20.73
N LYS A 4 -8.82 39.51 21.39
CA LYS A 4 -9.46 38.18 21.49
C LYS A 4 -10.02 37.70 20.15
N LEU A 5 -10.48 38.62 19.29
CA LEU A 5 -10.90 38.32 17.92
C LEU A 5 -9.73 37.91 17.02
N LEU A 6 -8.56 38.55 17.18
CA LEU A 6 -7.36 38.21 16.41
C LEU A 6 -6.78 36.84 16.79
N ILE A 7 -6.79 36.48 18.08
CA ILE A 7 -6.32 35.15 18.53
C ILE A 7 -7.27 34.04 18.06
N SER A 8 -8.58 34.30 18.05
CA SER A 8 -9.55 33.31 17.56
C SER A 8 -9.49 33.10 16.04
N LEU A 9 -9.02 34.10 15.27
CA LEU A 9 -8.87 34.00 13.82
C LEU A 9 -7.60 33.24 13.41
N LEU A 10 -6.55 33.24 14.25
CA LEU A 10 -5.31 32.49 13.98
C LEU A 10 -5.45 30.98 14.23
N LEU A 11 -6.32 30.55 15.16
CA LEU A 11 -6.50 29.12 15.45
C LEU A 11 -7.26 28.35 14.36
N THR A 12 -8.09 29.02 13.55
CA THR A 12 -8.88 28.34 12.51
C THR A 12 -8.15 28.20 11.17
N ALA A 13 -7.08 28.97 10.95
CA ALA A 13 -6.27 28.90 9.73
C ALA A 13 -5.28 27.70 9.70
N GLY A 14 -5.06 27.04 10.84
CA GLY A 14 -4.07 25.94 10.95
C GLY A 14 -4.56 24.55 10.54
N LEU A 15 -5.86 24.35 10.29
CA LEU A 15 -6.43 22.99 10.07
C LEU A 15 -6.56 22.57 8.60
N LEU A 16 -6.23 23.42 7.62
CA LEU A 16 -6.43 23.11 6.20
C LEU A 16 -5.23 22.47 5.50
N ALA A 17 -4.10 22.25 6.19
CA ALA A 17 -2.89 21.69 5.57
C ALA A 17 -2.72 20.17 5.76
N ALA A 18 -3.65 19.47 6.42
CA ALA A 18 -3.46 18.06 6.81
C ALA A 18 -4.08 17.01 5.86
N CYS A 19 -4.80 17.42 4.81
CA CYS A 19 -5.44 16.49 3.87
C CYS A 19 -5.05 16.80 2.42
N SER A 20 -3.76 16.98 2.15
CA SER A 20 -3.26 16.56 0.84
C SER A 20 -2.96 15.08 0.97
N GLU A 21 -3.96 14.22 0.79
CA GLU A 21 -3.66 12.90 0.22
C GLU A 21 -2.95 13.22 -1.09
N MET A 22 -1.63 13.17 -1.05
CA MET A 22 -0.81 13.20 -2.25
C MET A 22 -1.07 11.86 -2.91
N ASN A 23 -2.23 11.75 -3.57
CA ASN A 23 -2.52 10.66 -4.46
C ASN A 23 -1.59 10.92 -5.64
N PRO A 24 -0.39 10.30 -5.67
CA PRO A 24 0.55 10.59 -6.74
C PRO A 24 -0.18 10.17 -8.00
N HIS A 25 -0.12 10.99 -9.04
CA HIS A 25 -0.51 10.50 -10.36
C HIS A 25 0.15 9.13 -10.55
N PRO A 26 -0.62 8.07 -10.89
CA PRO A 26 -0.07 6.74 -10.95
C PRO A 26 1.13 6.76 -11.89
N MET A 27 2.30 6.38 -11.36
CA MET A 27 3.53 6.34 -12.13
C MET A 27 3.35 5.33 -13.25
N ASP A 28 3.54 5.73 -14.51
CA ASP A 28 3.68 4.77 -15.59
C ASP A 28 5.00 4.03 -15.39
N MET A 29 4.93 2.85 -14.78
CA MET A 29 6.12 2.05 -14.47
C MET A 29 6.87 1.60 -15.72
N SER A 30 6.19 1.43 -16.85
CA SER A 30 6.85 1.03 -18.09
C SER A 30 7.73 2.16 -18.59
N GLN A 31 7.20 3.38 -18.63
CA GLN A 31 7.96 4.56 -19.01
C GLN A 31 9.04 4.89 -17.98
N ALA A 32 8.70 4.91 -16.69
CA ALA A 32 9.61 5.31 -15.62
C ALA A 32 10.85 4.42 -15.52
N VAL A 33 10.69 3.09 -15.67
CA VAL A 33 11.82 2.15 -15.70
C VAL A 33 12.70 2.37 -16.94
N GLN A 34 12.10 2.64 -18.10
CA GLN A 34 12.85 2.85 -19.35
C GLN A 34 13.62 4.18 -19.38
N SER A 35 13.07 5.23 -18.76
CA SER A 35 13.66 6.57 -18.80
C SER A 35 14.56 6.90 -17.60
N ALA A 36 14.67 6.02 -16.60
CA ALA A 36 15.49 6.27 -15.42
C ALA A 36 16.98 6.30 -15.78
N THR A 37 17.62 7.45 -15.54
CA THR A 37 19.05 7.66 -15.86
C THR A 37 19.82 8.30 -14.72
N THR A 38 19.13 8.99 -13.82
CA THR A 38 19.72 9.65 -12.67
C THR A 38 19.50 8.85 -11.40
N LYS A 39 20.36 9.07 -10.40
CA LYS A 39 20.17 8.52 -9.06
C LYS A 39 18.79 8.87 -8.48
N ALA A 40 18.29 10.07 -8.75
CA ALA A 40 16.96 10.48 -8.28
C ALA A 40 15.83 9.66 -8.93
N ASP A 41 15.95 9.30 -10.21
CA ASP A 41 14.98 8.45 -10.91
C ASP A 41 14.95 7.05 -10.29
N HIS A 42 16.12 6.46 -10.06
CA HIS A 42 16.21 5.14 -9.43
C HIS A 42 15.75 5.16 -7.97
N GLU A 43 16.02 6.23 -7.21
CA GLU A 43 15.44 6.41 -5.88
C GLU A 43 13.92 6.51 -5.89
N ALA A 44 13.32 7.16 -6.89
CA ALA A 44 11.88 7.23 -7.06
C ALA A 44 11.27 5.86 -7.38
N LEU A 45 11.89 5.10 -8.29
CA LEU A 45 11.49 3.72 -8.60
C LEU A 45 11.59 2.81 -7.38
N ALA A 46 12.68 2.93 -6.60
CA ALA A 46 12.86 2.13 -5.39
C ALA A 46 11.75 2.41 -4.36
N LYS A 47 11.41 3.68 -4.13
CA LYS A 47 10.32 4.06 -3.23
C LYS A 47 8.97 3.51 -3.70
N HIS A 48 8.68 3.60 -5.00
CA HIS A 48 7.44 3.08 -5.55
C HIS A 48 7.32 1.55 -5.33
N TYR A 49 8.37 0.79 -5.60
CA TYR A 49 8.38 -0.64 -5.34
C TYR A 49 8.28 -0.98 -3.85
N GLU A 50 8.91 -0.20 -2.96
CA GLU A 50 8.76 -0.34 -1.50
C GLU A 50 7.31 -0.10 -1.05
N GLU A 51 6.63 0.90 -1.61
CA GLU A 51 5.22 1.20 -1.35
C GLU A 51 4.30 0.10 -1.86
N ALA A 52 4.50 -0.36 -3.10
CA ALA A 52 3.76 -1.47 -3.66
C ALA A 52 3.92 -2.76 -2.83
N ALA A 53 5.12 -3.04 -2.31
CA ALA A 53 5.34 -4.17 -1.41
C ALA A 53 4.56 -4.04 -0.09
N LYS A 54 4.48 -2.84 0.49
CA LYS A 54 3.67 -2.58 1.70
C LYS A 54 2.19 -2.82 1.44
N ASP A 55 1.66 -2.35 0.31
CA ASP A 55 0.26 -2.55 -0.05
C ASP A 55 -0.06 -4.05 -0.25
N LEU A 56 0.85 -4.80 -0.86
CA LEU A 56 0.72 -6.25 -1.01
C LEU A 56 0.74 -6.95 0.35
N GLN A 57 1.58 -6.49 1.30
CA GLN A 57 1.58 -7.03 2.66
C GLN A 57 0.28 -6.75 3.41
N LEU A 58 -0.35 -5.59 3.21
CA LEU A 58 -1.68 -5.32 3.76
C LEU A 58 -2.74 -6.29 3.22
N LYS A 59 -2.67 -6.62 1.92
CA LYS A 59 -3.55 -7.64 1.31
C LYS A 59 -3.29 -9.04 1.88
N VAL A 60 -2.03 -9.40 2.13
CA VAL A 60 -1.69 -10.65 2.81
C VAL A 60 -2.38 -10.74 4.17
N ASP A 61 -2.32 -9.67 4.96
CA ASP A 61 -2.91 -9.64 6.30
C ASP A 61 -4.45 -9.69 6.26
N GLU A 62 -5.06 -9.02 5.28
CA GLU A 62 -6.49 -9.12 5.01
C GLU A 62 -6.91 -10.55 4.70
N HIS A 63 -6.21 -11.23 3.78
CA HIS A 63 -6.55 -12.61 3.42
C HIS A 63 -6.22 -13.61 4.52
N LYS A 64 -5.22 -13.36 5.38
CA LYS A 64 -4.98 -14.17 6.59
C LYS A 64 -6.17 -14.07 7.57
N LYS A 65 -6.75 -12.88 7.74
CA LYS A 65 -7.97 -12.70 8.56
C LYS A 65 -9.16 -13.42 7.95
N LEU A 66 -9.39 -13.30 6.64
CA LEU A 66 -10.47 -14.01 5.93
C LEU A 66 -10.31 -15.53 6.03
N LEU A 67 -9.10 -16.04 5.81
CA LEU A 67 -8.79 -17.46 5.96
C LEU A 67 -9.18 -17.98 7.35
N SER A 68 -8.78 -17.27 8.41
CA SER A 68 -9.13 -17.62 9.79
C SER A 68 -10.64 -17.61 10.03
N GLN A 69 -11.36 -16.62 9.45
CA GLN A 69 -12.82 -16.57 9.54
C GLN A 69 -13.49 -17.74 8.82
N TYR A 70 -13.06 -18.07 7.60
CA TYR A 70 -13.63 -19.18 6.82
C TYR A 70 -13.35 -20.54 7.48
N GLN A 71 -12.18 -20.69 8.10
CA GLN A 71 -11.85 -21.90 8.87
C GLN A 71 -12.69 -22.01 10.16
N SER A 72 -12.80 -20.93 10.94
CA SER A 72 -13.51 -20.96 12.23
C SER A 72 -15.03 -21.05 12.10
N LYS A 73 -15.60 -20.59 10.98
CA LYS A 73 -17.04 -20.56 10.72
C LYS A 73 -17.44 -21.41 9.51
N SER A 74 -16.71 -22.50 9.25
CA SER A 74 -16.94 -23.35 8.08
C SER A 74 -18.39 -23.84 7.95
N ASN A 75 -19.07 -24.10 9.08
CA ASN A 75 -20.49 -24.45 9.11
C ASN A 75 -21.43 -23.37 8.55
N ILE A 76 -21.07 -22.08 8.65
CA ILE A 76 -21.84 -20.97 8.09
C ILE A 76 -21.71 -20.92 6.56
N TYR A 77 -20.53 -21.22 6.04
CA TYR A 77 -20.24 -21.18 4.61
C TYR A 77 -20.57 -22.49 3.89
N GLY A 78 -20.83 -23.57 4.63
CA GLY A 78 -21.28 -24.85 4.08
C GLY A 78 -20.32 -25.40 3.02
N LYS A 79 -20.86 -25.81 1.87
CA LYS A 79 -20.08 -26.44 0.79
C LYS A 79 -19.03 -25.50 0.17
N GLN A 80 -19.18 -24.19 0.33
CA GLN A 80 -18.28 -23.19 -0.23
C GLN A 80 -17.03 -22.95 0.63
N ALA A 81 -17.02 -23.41 1.89
CA ALA A 81 -15.94 -23.14 2.84
C ALA A 81 -14.56 -23.54 2.29
N ASP A 82 -14.44 -24.76 1.75
CA ASP A 82 -13.17 -25.28 1.23
C ASP A 82 -12.65 -24.46 0.03
N SER A 83 -13.55 -24.01 -0.85
CA SER A 83 -13.19 -23.15 -1.98
C SER A 83 -12.70 -21.78 -1.52
N LEU A 84 -13.36 -21.17 -0.52
CA LEU A 84 -12.97 -19.87 0.03
C LEU A 84 -11.62 -19.95 0.76
N ILE A 85 -11.41 -21.02 1.52
CA ILE A 85 -10.14 -21.33 2.19
C ILE A 85 -9.03 -21.51 1.16
N GLY A 86 -9.27 -22.29 0.12
CA GLY A 86 -8.33 -22.51 -0.98
C GLY A 86 -7.96 -21.20 -1.69
N HIS A 87 -8.97 -20.39 -2.01
CA HIS A 87 -8.77 -19.08 -2.64
C HIS A 87 -7.91 -18.15 -1.78
N CYS A 88 -8.18 -18.04 -0.48
CA CYS A 88 -7.36 -17.21 0.42
C CYS A 88 -5.91 -17.68 0.47
N ARG A 89 -5.65 -18.99 0.52
CA ARG A 89 -4.28 -19.53 0.53
C ARG A 89 -3.51 -19.16 -0.75
N VAL A 90 -4.17 -19.24 -1.90
CA VAL A 90 -3.58 -18.84 -3.19
C VAL A 90 -3.25 -17.35 -3.18
N LEU A 91 -4.18 -16.49 -2.77
CA LEU A 91 -3.97 -15.04 -2.73
C LEU A 91 -2.87 -14.64 -1.74
N ILE A 92 -2.84 -15.24 -0.55
CA ILE A 92 -1.76 -15.03 0.43
C ILE A 92 -0.41 -15.33 -0.22
N ASN A 93 -0.24 -16.50 -0.83
CA ASN A 93 1.03 -16.88 -1.44
C ASN A 93 1.41 -15.98 -2.62
N ALA A 94 0.43 -15.60 -3.45
CA ALA A 94 0.67 -14.74 -4.59
C ALA A 94 1.12 -13.34 -4.16
N TYR A 95 0.47 -12.76 -3.15
CA TYR A 95 0.82 -11.44 -2.64
C TYR A 95 2.14 -11.43 -1.86
N GLU A 96 2.45 -12.49 -1.10
CA GLU A 96 3.76 -12.64 -0.43
C GLU A 96 4.90 -12.65 -1.48
N LYS A 97 4.77 -13.49 -2.52
CA LYS A 97 5.76 -13.53 -3.62
C LYS A 97 5.87 -12.21 -4.36
N ALA A 98 4.74 -11.54 -4.61
CA ALA A 98 4.74 -10.25 -5.27
C ALA A 98 5.41 -9.17 -4.40
N ALA A 99 5.16 -9.15 -3.09
CA ALA A 99 5.82 -8.24 -2.16
C ALA A 99 7.34 -8.45 -2.14
N GLU A 100 7.80 -9.71 -2.08
CA GLU A 100 9.22 -10.06 -2.17
C GLU A 100 9.86 -9.59 -3.48
N ALA A 101 9.19 -9.81 -4.62
CA ALA A 101 9.67 -9.35 -5.92
C ALA A 101 9.78 -7.82 -5.98
N ASN A 102 8.79 -7.10 -5.45
CA ASN A 102 8.83 -5.64 -5.37
C ASN A 102 10.00 -5.16 -4.49
N LEU A 103 10.23 -5.78 -3.32
CA LEU A 103 11.38 -5.45 -2.46
C LEU A 103 12.72 -5.73 -3.15
N SER A 104 12.81 -6.80 -3.94
CA SER A 104 14.00 -7.10 -4.74
C SER A 104 14.24 -6.03 -5.81
N MET A 105 13.20 -5.61 -6.53
CA MET A 105 13.28 -4.51 -7.50
C MET A 105 13.70 -3.20 -6.85
N ALA A 106 13.15 -2.89 -5.68
CA ALA A 106 13.54 -1.71 -4.91
C ALA A 106 15.03 -1.75 -4.56
N ALA A 107 15.51 -2.88 -4.03
CA ALA A 107 16.91 -3.05 -3.67
C ALA A 107 17.85 -2.89 -4.87
N MET A 108 17.49 -3.40 -6.05
CA MET A 108 18.26 -3.20 -7.28
C MET A 108 18.35 -1.73 -7.66
N HIS A 109 17.24 -0.99 -7.63
CA HIS A 109 17.26 0.44 -7.94
C HIS A 109 17.99 1.29 -6.90
N ARG A 110 18.04 0.89 -5.62
CA ARG A 110 18.88 1.57 -4.61
C ARG A 110 20.37 1.47 -4.88
N GLN A 111 20.80 0.51 -5.71
CA GLN A 111 22.20 0.28 -6.07
C GLN A 111 22.62 0.96 -7.38
N MET A 112 21.67 1.59 -8.10
CA MET A 112 21.90 2.35 -9.34
C MET A 112 22.10 3.84 -9.04
#